data_AF-A0A329R8E7-F1
#
_entry.id   AF-A0A329R8E7-F1
#
_cell.length_a   1.000
_cell.length_b   1.000
_cell.length_c   1.000
_cell.angle_alpha   90.00
_cell.angle_beta   90.00
_cell.angle_gamma   90.00
#
_symmetry.space_group_name_H-M   'P 1'
#
loop_
_entity.id
_entity.type
_entity.pdbx_description
1 polymer ?
#
loop_
_entity_poly.entity_id
_entity_poly.type
_entity_poly.pdbx_seq_one_letter_code
_entity_poly.pdbx_strand_id
1 'polypeptide(L)'
;GVSLPGLSEKVMYQTCFNNLQFPSKKPAKAFSFPAKRMSGYKAQDTEAKREFNMTIKHLNDLARKHKYLCGLCYCQLTAETASADRGNNKLGDIYGNILISCIKCNTARKDMSLKGFRFCKLLEFNSDRLVYSIDKEEKDIYAKMKANIAGGPSIIFNRYAKRNETTIRGGKLCKKVIGYDANALYLWALGGDIPCGRLTTIEDYPGIIDDIKNDKIFGFLECDIRTPEHLRHYFWK
;
A
#
# COMPACT_ATOMS: atom_id res chain seq x y z
N GLY A 1 20.01 -7.43 11.11
CA GLY A 1 19.21 -8.21 12.08
C GLY A 1 17.77 -7.83 11.90
N VAL A 2 16.85 -8.81 11.89
CA VAL A 2 15.42 -8.53 11.82
C VAL A 2 14.96 -8.33 13.26
N SER A 3 14.81 -7.08 13.69
CA SER A 3 14.17 -6.80 14.98
C SER A 3 12.69 -7.11 14.88
N LEU A 4 12.12 -7.73 15.91
CA LEU A 4 10.66 -7.87 16.03
C LEU A 4 10.01 -6.48 15.96
N PRO A 5 8.79 -6.39 15.42
CA PRO A 5 8.16 -5.09 15.26
C PRO A 5 8.01 -4.39 16.61
N GLY A 6 8.35 -3.10 16.63
CA GLY A 6 8.23 -2.25 17.81
C GLY A 6 6.79 -2.16 18.29
N LEU A 7 6.57 -1.66 19.52
CA LEU A 7 5.21 -1.48 20.04
C LEU A 7 4.35 -0.59 19.12
N SER A 8 4.95 0.46 18.56
CA SER A 8 4.33 1.36 17.58
C SER A 8 3.88 0.61 16.32
N GLU A 9 4.74 -0.23 15.74
CA GLU A 9 4.40 -1.03 14.56
C GLU A 9 3.29 -2.03 14.87
N LYS A 10 3.30 -2.67 16.04
CA LYS A 10 2.22 -3.57 16.47
C LYS A 10 0.88 -2.85 16.59
N VAL A 11 0.85 -1.67 17.22
CA VAL A 11 -0.37 -0.86 17.36
C VAL A 11 -0.86 -0.38 15.99
N MET A 12 0.05 0.06 15.12
CA MET A 12 -0.25 0.48 13.76
C MET A 12 -0.87 -0.68 12.96
N TYR A 13 -0.22 -1.84 12.94
CA TYR A 13 -0.74 -3.03 12.26
C TYR A 13 -2.10 -3.44 12.84
N GLN A 14 -2.23 -3.52 14.16
CA GLN A 14 -3.49 -3.90 14.80
C GLN A 14 -4.61 -2.93 14.43
N THR A 15 -4.34 -1.63 14.42
CA THR A 15 -5.33 -0.61 14.02
C THR A 15 -5.70 -0.71 12.54
N CYS A 16 -4.73 -0.94 11.66
CA CYS A 16 -4.98 -1.11 10.21
C CYS A 16 -5.80 -2.38 9.93
N PHE A 17 -5.43 -3.50 10.56
CA PHE A 17 -6.07 -4.80 10.31
C PHE A 17 -7.44 -4.95 11.00
N ASN A 18 -7.70 -4.22 12.09
CA ASN A 18 -9.01 -4.21 12.75
C ASN A 18 -10.09 -3.52 11.91
N ASN A 19 -9.70 -2.63 11.00
CA ASN A 19 -10.61 -1.81 10.19
C ASN A 19 -10.72 -2.26 8.72
N LEU A 20 -10.29 -3.50 8.42
CA LEU A 20 -10.37 -4.04 7.06
C LEU A 20 -11.82 -4.04 6.56
N GLN A 21 -11.99 -3.49 5.36
CA GLN A 21 -13.25 -3.56 4.63
C GLN A 21 -13.31 -4.86 3.83
N PHE A 22 -14.52 -5.38 3.66
CA PHE A 22 -14.74 -6.59 2.88
C PHE A 22 -15.41 -6.24 1.55
N PRO A 23 -15.00 -6.91 0.45
CA PRO A 23 -15.69 -6.76 -0.83
C PRO A 23 -17.18 -7.02 -0.72
N SER A 24 -17.96 -6.30 -1.52
CA SER A 24 -19.41 -6.48 -1.59
C SER A 24 -19.77 -7.92 -1.95
N LYS A 25 -20.74 -8.48 -1.20
CA LYS A 25 -21.29 -9.82 -1.46
C LYS A 25 -22.63 -9.76 -2.20
N LYS A 26 -22.85 -8.68 -2.97
CA LYS A 26 -24.06 -8.50 -3.79
C LYS A 26 -24.09 -9.59 -4.87
N PRO A 27 -25.15 -10.43 -4.94
CA PRO A 27 -25.25 -11.50 -5.93
C PRO A 27 -25.04 -11.01 -7.35
N ALA A 28 -24.38 -11.81 -8.19
CA ALA A 28 -24.29 -11.55 -9.62
C ALA A 28 -25.50 -12.12 -10.37
N LYS A 29 -25.61 -11.80 -11.67
CA LYS A 29 -26.62 -12.40 -12.55
C LYS A 29 -26.36 -13.91 -12.67
N ALA A 30 -27.43 -14.69 -12.62
CA ALA A 30 -27.34 -16.14 -12.77
C ALA A 30 -26.83 -16.52 -14.17
N PHE A 31 -25.99 -17.55 -14.24
CA PHE A 31 -25.50 -18.12 -15.49
C PHE A 31 -25.30 -19.63 -15.36
N SER A 32 -25.21 -20.32 -16.49
CA SER A 32 -24.82 -21.73 -16.55
C SER A 32 -23.31 -21.85 -16.77
N PHE A 33 -22.65 -22.69 -15.98
CA PHE A 33 -21.22 -22.90 -16.06
C PHE A 33 -20.82 -23.46 -17.43
N PRO A 34 -19.79 -22.91 -18.10
CA PRO A 34 -19.45 -23.31 -19.46
C PRO A 34 -18.95 -24.77 -19.55
N ALA A 35 -19.63 -25.59 -20.35
CA ALA A 35 -19.24 -26.98 -20.62
C ALA A 35 -17.80 -27.08 -21.17
N LYS A 36 -17.40 -26.16 -22.05
CA LYS A 36 -16.05 -26.11 -22.64
C LYS A 36 -14.93 -26.04 -21.58
N ARG A 37 -15.16 -25.34 -20.47
CA ARG A 37 -14.18 -25.26 -19.37
C ARG A 37 -14.05 -26.58 -18.62
N MET A 38 -15.17 -27.26 -18.39
CA MET A 38 -15.20 -28.57 -17.74
C MET A 38 -14.38 -29.61 -18.51
N SER A 39 -14.46 -29.61 -19.84
CA SER A 39 -13.62 -30.46 -20.68
C SER A 39 -12.13 -30.21 -20.45
N GLY A 40 -11.73 -28.94 -20.25
CA GLY A 40 -10.34 -28.58 -19.94
C GLY A 40 -9.86 -29.14 -18.59
N TYR A 41 -10.69 -29.07 -17.54
CA TYR A 41 -10.34 -29.64 -16.23
C TYR A 41 -10.18 -31.16 -16.29
N LYS A 42 -11.07 -31.85 -17.01
CA LYS A 42 -10.97 -33.30 -17.21
C LYS A 42 -9.65 -33.70 -17.89
N ALA A 43 -9.22 -32.95 -18.91
CA ALA A 43 -7.94 -33.18 -19.57
C ALA A 43 -6.75 -32.98 -18.62
N GLN A 44 -6.74 -31.88 -17.85
CA GLN A 44 -5.68 -31.57 -16.87
C GLN A 44 -5.53 -32.64 -15.78
N ASP A 45 -6.64 -33.17 -15.27
CA ASP A 45 -6.61 -34.22 -14.25
C ASP A 45 -6.17 -35.56 -14.84
N THR A 46 -6.58 -35.87 -16.07
CA THR A 46 -6.10 -37.07 -16.78
C THR A 46 -4.58 -37.02 -16.99
N GLU A 47 -4.05 -35.90 -17.47
CA GLU A 47 -2.61 -35.69 -17.69
C GLU A 47 -1.81 -35.81 -16.38
N ALA A 48 -2.33 -35.22 -15.31
CA ALA A 48 -1.71 -35.26 -14.00
C ALA A 48 -2.02 -36.54 -13.19
N LYS A 49 -2.70 -37.53 -13.78
CA LYS A 49 -3.12 -38.79 -13.14
C LYS A 49 -3.93 -38.60 -11.84
N ARG A 50 -4.85 -37.64 -11.84
CA ARG A 50 -5.75 -37.30 -10.73
C ARG A 50 -7.19 -37.74 -11.04
N GLU A 51 -7.95 -38.03 -9.99
CA GLU A 51 -9.35 -38.43 -10.12
C GLU A 51 -10.23 -37.24 -10.56
N PHE A 52 -11.20 -37.50 -11.44
CA PHE A 52 -12.17 -36.50 -11.89
C PHE A 52 -13.58 -37.05 -11.71
N ASN A 53 -14.41 -36.38 -10.90
CA ASN A 53 -15.81 -36.79 -10.65
C ASN A 53 -16.77 -35.59 -10.64
N MET A 54 -16.43 -34.54 -11.38
CA MET A 54 -17.23 -33.32 -11.44
C MET A 54 -18.29 -33.40 -12.54
N THR A 55 -19.46 -32.80 -12.32
CA THR A 55 -20.52 -32.65 -13.32
C THR A 55 -20.88 -31.19 -13.52
N ILE A 56 -21.44 -30.84 -14.70
CA ILE A 56 -21.95 -29.47 -14.95
C ILE A 56 -23.01 -29.09 -13.92
N LYS A 57 -23.88 -30.04 -13.53
CA LYS A 57 -24.90 -29.82 -12.49
C LYS A 57 -24.25 -29.40 -11.17
N HIS A 58 -23.20 -30.11 -10.74
CA HIS A 58 -22.47 -29.79 -9.53
C HIS A 58 -21.83 -28.39 -9.60
N LEU A 59 -21.21 -28.02 -10.72
CA LEU A 59 -20.65 -26.68 -10.92
C LEU A 59 -21.71 -25.58 -10.88
N ASN A 60 -22.88 -25.80 -11.47
CA ASN A 60 -24.02 -24.88 -11.41
C ASN A 60 -24.58 -24.74 -9.99
N ASP A 61 -24.68 -25.84 -9.25
CA ASP A 61 -25.14 -25.84 -7.86
C ASP A 61 -24.17 -25.09 -6.95
N LEU A 62 -22.86 -25.26 -7.16
CA LEU A 62 -21.83 -24.48 -6.49
C LEU A 62 -21.92 -22.99 -6.86
N ALA A 63 -22.03 -22.66 -8.15
CA ALA A 63 -22.14 -21.26 -8.59
C ALA A 63 -23.35 -20.56 -7.95
N ARG A 64 -24.49 -21.25 -7.89
CA ARG A 64 -25.71 -20.79 -7.20
C ARG A 64 -25.48 -20.61 -5.69
N LYS A 65 -24.87 -21.60 -5.02
CA LYS A 65 -24.53 -21.53 -3.58
C LYS A 65 -23.61 -20.35 -3.27
N HIS A 66 -22.67 -20.04 -4.16
CA HIS A 66 -21.75 -18.91 -4.07
C HIS A 66 -22.34 -17.58 -4.57
N LYS A 67 -23.64 -17.51 -4.88
CA LYS A 67 -24.33 -16.31 -5.40
C LYS A 67 -23.68 -15.75 -6.68
N TYR A 68 -23.07 -16.63 -7.47
CA TYR A 68 -22.34 -16.30 -8.69
C TYR A 68 -21.18 -15.32 -8.45
N LEU A 69 -20.55 -15.42 -7.27
CA LEU A 69 -19.38 -14.63 -6.89
C LEU A 69 -18.13 -15.51 -6.87
N CYS A 70 -16.98 -14.89 -7.16
CA CYS A 70 -15.70 -15.53 -6.94
C CYS A 70 -15.52 -15.85 -5.45
N GLY A 71 -15.28 -17.12 -5.12
CA GLY A 71 -15.04 -17.57 -3.76
C GLY A 71 -13.73 -17.08 -3.15
N LEU A 72 -12.90 -16.33 -3.88
CA LEU A 72 -11.61 -15.78 -3.44
C LEU A 72 -11.66 -14.26 -3.28
N CYS A 73 -12.10 -13.53 -4.31
CA CYS A 73 -12.13 -12.06 -4.30
C CYS A 73 -13.55 -11.44 -4.29
N TYR A 74 -14.60 -12.26 -4.34
CA TYR A 74 -16.01 -11.84 -4.40
C TYR A 74 -16.42 -11.00 -5.61
N CYS A 75 -15.59 -10.89 -6.65
CA CYS A 75 -16.03 -10.25 -7.89
C CYS A 75 -17.21 -11.02 -8.49
N GLN A 76 -18.11 -10.29 -9.14
CA GLN A 76 -19.26 -10.86 -9.85
C GLN A 76 -18.77 -11.69 -11.03
N LEU A 77 -19.28 -12.91 -11.15
CA LEU A 77 -18.90 -13.84 -12.21
C LEU A 77 -19.93 -13.81 -13.35
N THR A 78 -19.41 -14.16 -14.52
CA THR A 78 -20.17 -14.44 -15.74
C THR A 78 -19.70 -15.79 -16.30
N ALA A 79 -20.38 -16.30 -17.32
CA ALA A 79 -19.95 -17.53 -17.99
C ALA A 79 -18.51 -17.41 -18.55
N GLU A 80 -18.11 -16.22 -18.97
CA GLU A 80 -16.79 -15.94 -19.56
C GLU A 80 -15.69 -15.81 -18.51
N THR A 81 -16.04 -15.49 -17.26
CA THR A 81 -15.07 -15.17 -16.20
C THR A 81 -14.98 -16.22 -15.10
N ALA A 82 -15.98 -17.10 -14.98
CA ALA A 82 -16.05 -18.15 -13.98
C ALA A 82 -15.04 -19.29 -14.23
N SER A 83 -14.50 -19.84 -13.15
CA SER A 83 -13.59 -20.98 -13.13
C SER A 83 -13.94 -21.89 -11.94
N ALA A 84 -13.54 -23.15 -12.04
CA ALA A 84 -13.44 -24.07 -10.92
C ALA A 84 -11.98 -24.06 -10.42
N ASP A 85 -11.79 -23.95 -9.11
CA ASP A 85 -10.48 -23.90 -8.46
C ASP A 85 -10.41 -25.00 -7.40
N ARG A 86 -9.31 -25.75 -7.38
CA ARG A 86 -9.11 -26.87 -6.47
C ARG A 86 -8.71 -26.36 -5.09
N GLY A 87 -9.42 -26.78 -4.06
CA GLY A 87 -9.06 -26.47 -2.67
C GLY A 87 -7.74 -27.10 -2.27
N ASN A 88 -7.52 -28.36 -2.64
CA ASN A 88 -6.27 -29.08 -2.52
C ASN A 88 -5.74 -29.45 -3.91
N ASN A 89 -4.59 -28.88 -4.27
CA ASN A 89 -3.96 -29.10 -5.57
C ASN A 89 -3.38 -30.51 -5.76
N LYS A 90 -3.23 -31.30 -4.68
CA LYS A 90 -2.82 -32.71 -4.75
C LYS A 90 -3.96 -33.63 -5.20
N LEU A 91 -5.21 -33.19 -5.03
CA LEU A 91 -6.41 -33.91 -5.45
C LEU A 91 -6.88 -33.37 -6.81
N GLY A 92 -7.63 -34.18 -7.55
CA GLY A 92 -8.28 -33.74 -8.78
C GLY A 92 -9.59 -33.01 -8.52
N ASP A 93 -10.32 -32.75 -9.58
CA ASP A 93 -11.59 -32.06 -9.58
C ASP A 93 -12.72 -33.03 -9.17
N ILE A 94 -12.81 -33.26 -7.86
CA ILE A 94 -13.78 -34.14 -7.20
C ILE A 94 -14.74 -33.37 -6.30
N TYR A 95 -15.84 -34.03 -5.89
CA TYR A 95 -16.81 -33.45 -4.97
C TYR A 95 -16.15 -33.03 -3.65
N GLY A 96 -16.46 -31.82 -3.17
CA GLY A 96 -15.88 -31.26 -1.94
C GLY A 96 -14.48 -30.65 -2.09
N ASN A 97 -13.78 -30.85 -3.21
CA ASN A 97 -12.46 -30.26 -3.46
C ASN A 97 -12.50 -29.01 -4.36
N ILE A 98 -13.68 -28.52 -4.73
CA ILE A 98 -13.83 -27.42 -5.71
C ILE A 98 -14.44 -26.17 -5.08
N LEU A 99 -13.85 -25.03 -5.40
CA LEU A 99 -14.34 -23.69 -5.14
C LEU A 99 -14.59 -22.97 -6.46
N ILE A 100 -15.75 -22.33 -6.61
CA ILE A 100 -15.99 -21.44 -7.75
C ILE A 100 -15.17 -20.16 -7.58
N SER A 101 -14.36 -19.80 -8.57
CA SER A 101 -13.51 -18.62 -8.56
C SER A 101 -13.57 -17.89 -9.91
N CYS A 102 -12.98 -16.70 -10.00
CA CYS A 102 -12.72 -16.10 -11.31
C CYS A 102 -11.40 -16.64 -11.87
N ILE A 103 -11.25 -16.63 -13.19
CA ILE A 103 -10.02 -17.07 -13.87
C ILE A 103 -8.78 -16.39 -13.29
N LYS A 104 -8.84 -15.07 -13.12
CA LYS A 104 -7.71 -14.28 -12.61
C LYS A 104 -7.24 -14.80 -11.25
N CYS A 105 -8.16 -15.13 -10.36
CA CYS A 105 -7.81 -15.69 -9.05
C CYS A 105 -7.29 -17.11 -9.15
N ASN A 106 -7.92 -17.98 -9.95
CA ASN A 106 -7.47 -19.36 -10.14
C ASN A 106 -6.01 -19.42 -10.65
N THR A 107 -5.72 -18.63 -11.69
CA THR A 107 -4.37 -18.56 -12.28
C THR A 107 -3.36 -17.95 -11.30
N ALA A 108 -3.74 -16.89 -10.58
CA ALA A 108 -2.82 -16.22 -9.66
C ALA A 108 -2.56 -17.01 -8.35
N ARG A 109 -3.51 -17.84 -7.90
CA ARG A 109 -3.38 -18.61 -6.65
C ARG A 109 -2.26 -19.65 -6.71
N LYS A 110 -2.04 -20.26 -7.89
CA LYS A 110 -1.07 -21.34 -8.08
C LYS A 110 -1.24 -22.45 -7.03
N ASP A 111 -0.25 -22.65 -6.18
CA ASP A 111 -0.19 -23.64 -5.11
C ASP A 111 -0.57 -23.09 -3.72
N MET A 112 -0.80 -21.78 -3.60
CA MET A 112 -1.13 -21.14 -2.33
C MET A 112 -2.46 -21.65 -1.76
N SER A 113 -2.52 -21.89 -0.45
CA SER A 113 -3.77 -22.31 0.20
C SER A 113 -4.90 -21.31 -0.04
N LEU A 114 -6.15 -21.81 -0.12
CA LEU A 114 -7.34 -20.95 -0.28
C LEU A 114 -7.42 -19.86 0.80
N LYS A 115 -7.06 -20.19 2.05
CA LYS A 115 -7.07 -19.25 3.18
C LYS A 115 -6.03 -18.15 2.99
N GLY A 116 -4.79 -18.52 2.66
CA GLY A 116 -3.72 -17.55 2.41
C GLY A 116 -4.05 -16.62 1.25
N PHE A 117 -4.54 -17.18 0.14
CA PHE A 117 -4.86 -16.37 -1.03
C PHE A 117 -6.07 -15.46 -0.83
N ARG A 118 -7.10 -15.91 -0.09
CA ARG A 118 -8.20 -15.03 0.34
C ARG A 118 -7.71 -13.86 1.18
N PHE A 119 -6.75 -14.10 2.07
CA PHE A 119 -6.14 -13.03 2.84
C PHE A 119 -5.39 -12.06 1.94
N CYS A 120 -4.56 -12.53 0.99
CA CYS A 120 -3.92 -11.67 -0.02
C CYS A 120 -4.95 -10.81 -0.78
N LYS A 121 -6.06 -11.40 -1.23
CA LYS A 121 -7.14 -10.65 -1.91
C LYS A 121 -7.85 -9.65 -1.02
N LEU A 122 -7.97 -9.93 0.27
CA LEU A 122 -8.48 -8.96 1.24
C LEU A 122 -7.51 -7.79 1.42
N LEU A 123 -6.21 -8.05 1.46
CA LEU A 123 -5.20 -7.00 1.53
C LEU A 123 -5.16 -6.15 0.26
N GLU A 124 -5.20 -6.78 -0.93
CA GLU A 124 -5.31 -6.07 -2.21
C GLU A 124 -6.54 -5.16 -2.27
N PHE A 125 -7.70 -5.63 -1.76
CA PHE A 125 -8.91 -4.82 -1.72
C PHE A 125 -8.80 -3.60 -0.79
N ASN A 126 -7.94 -3.66 0.21
CA ASN A 126 -7.70 -2.58 1.18
C ASN A 126 -6.38 -1.86 0.93
N SER A 127 -5.73 -2.03 -0.23
CA SER A 127 -4.38 -1.50 -0.44
C SER A 127 -4.28 0.02 -0.29
N ASP A 128 -5.39 0.72 -0.52
CA ASP A 128 -5.57 2.17 -0.32
C ASP A 128 -5.71 2.59 1.16
N ARG A 129 -5.88 1.63 2.07
CA ARG A 129 -6.13 1.83 3.51
C ARG A 129 -5.07 1.20 4.41
N LEU A 130 -4.09 0.54 3.82
CA LEU A 130 -3.04 -0.18 4.56
C LEU A 130 -1.78 0.67 4.66
N VAL A 131 -1.15 0.60 5.82
CA VAL A 131 0.21 1.10 6.01
C VAL A 131 1.18 -0.02 5.68
N TYR A 132 2.17 0.28 4.85
CA TYR A 132 3.20 -0.66 4.42
C TYR A 132 4.53 -0.28 5.07
N SER A 133 5.23 -1.28 5.60
CA SER A 133 6.65 -1.12 5.89
C SER A 133 7.43 -1.12 4.58
N ILE A 134 8.45 -0.26 4.51
CA ILE A 134 9.41 -0.26 3.41
C ILE A 134 10.14 -1.60 3.40
N ASP A 135 10.12 -2.30 2.27
CA ASP A 135 10.75 -3.61 2.12
C ASP A 135 11.86 -3.60 1.04
N LYS A 136 12.32 -4.80 0.67
CA LYS A 136 13.41 -4.98 -0.30
C LYS A 136 13.04 -4.48 -1.71
N GLU A 137 11.76 -4.50 -2.08
CA GLU A 137 11.28 -4.00 -3.36
C GLU A 137 11.44 -2.48 -3.47
N GLU A 138 11.40 -1.77 -2.33
CA GLU A 138 11.47 -0.31 -2.25
C GLU A 138 12.86 0.19 -1.81
N LYS A 139 13.88 -0.69 -1.86
CA LYS A 139 15.23 -0.39 -1.36
C LYS A 139 15.86 0.86 -1.98
N ASP A 140 15.64 1.10 -3.27
CA ASP A 140 16.25 2.24 -3.97
C ASP A 140 15.61 3.56 -3.52
N ILE A 141 14.29 3.57 -3.33
CA ILE A 141 13.56 4.72 -2.78
C ILE A 141 14.01 4.97 -1.33
N TYR A 142 14.13 3.90 -0.53
CA TYR A 142 14.66 3.98 0.83
C TYR A 142 16.05 4.61 0.87
N ALA A 143 16.96 4.20 -0.01
CA ALA A 143 18.31 4.74 -0.06
C ALA A 143 18.31 6.25 -0.38
N LYS A 144 17.48 6.67 -1.35
CA LYS A 144 17.28 8.09 -1.68
C LYS A 144 16.72 8.90 -0.51
N MET A 145 15.64 8.42 0.12
CA MET A 145 15.07 9.08 1.29
C MET A 145 16.11 9.17 2.41
N LYS A 146 16.82 8.07 2.70
CA LYS A 146 17.81 8.01 3.78
C LYS A 146 18.98 8.98 3.57
N ALA A 147 19.45 9.15 2.33
CA ALA A 147 20.49 10.11 1.99
C ALA A 147 20.06 11.58 2.21
N ASN A 148 18.75 11.84 2.14
CA ASN A 148 18.18 13.19 2.26
C ASN A 148 17.56 13.49 3.64
N ILE A 149 17.53 12.52 4.57
CA ILE A 149 17.08 12.77 5.95
C ILE A 149 18.11 13.63 6.68
N ALA A 150 17.73 14.86 6.99
CA ALA A 150 18.47 15.75 7.87
C ALA A 150 17.89 15.75 9.29
N GLY A 151 18.73 16.09 10.28
CA GLY A 151 18.28 16.31 11.66
C GLY A 151 17.56 17.65 11.83
N GLY A 152 17.19 17.96 13.08
CA GLY A 152 16.60 19.26 13.42
C GLY A 152 17.53 20.43 13.05
N PRO A 153 17.00 21.53 12.50
CA PRO A 153 17.81 22.69 12.17
C PRO A 153 18.38 23.32 13.44
N SER A 154 19.72 23.43 13.52
CA SER A 154 20.42 24.20 14.54
C SER A 154 21.12 25.38 13.88
N ILE A 155 20.37 26.48 13.73
CA ILE A 155 20.86 27.69 13.07
C ILE A 155 21.19 28.73 14.15
N ILE A 156 22.49 29.03 14.31
CA ILE A 156 22.97 30.03 15.26
C ILE A 156 23.33 31.29 14.48
N PHE A 157 22.47 32.31 14.54
CA PHE A 157 22.74 33.61 13.90
C PHE A 157 23.72 34.48 14.69
N ASN A 158 23.72 34.37 16.02
CA ASN A 158 24.66 35.05 16.91
C ASN A 158 24.92 34.16 18.13
N ARG A 159 26.20 33.92 18.46
CA ARG A 159 26.59 33.07 19.60
C ARG A 159 26.38 33.74 20.96
N TYR A 160 26.25 35.07 20.99
CA TYR A 160 26.18 35.84 22.22
C TYR A 160 25.23 37.03 22.07
N ALA A 161 24.31 37.16 23.02
CA ALA A 161 23.48 38.33 23.20
C ALA A 161 23.28 38.61 24.68
N LYS A 162 23.58 39.83 25.11
CA LYS A 162 23.42 40.27 26.49
C LYS A 162 22.62 41.56 26.56
N ARG A 163 21.70 41.58 27.52
CA ARG A 163 20.85 42.74 27.81
C ARG A 163 21.72 43.96 28.14
N ASN A 164 21.38 45.09 27.50
CA ASN A 164 22.05 46.39 27.61
C ASN A 164 23.51 46.43 27.14
N GLU A 165 24.01 45.38 26.47
CA GLU A 165 25.40 45.34 25.98
C GLU A 165 25.46 45.02 24.49
N THR A 166 24.73 44.00 24.04
CA THR A 166 24.74 43.61 22.63
C THR A 166 23.82 44.50 21.80
N THR A 167 24.32 44.96 20.65
CA THR A 167 23.55 45.71 19.66
C THR A 167 22.89 44.74 18.66
N ILE A 168 21.57 44.84 18.49
CA ILE A 168 20.79 44.06 17.51
C ILE A 168 20.64 44.83 16.18
N ARG A 169 19.96 44.20 15.21
CA ARG A 169 19.75 44.75 13.86
C ARG A 169 19.27 46.22 13.90
N GLY A 170 19.96 47.07 13.14
CA GLY A 170 19.69 48.51 13.09
C GLY A 170 20.30 49.33 14.23
N GLY A 171 21.33 48.83 14.91
CA GLY A 171 22.06 49.62 15.91
C GLY A 171 21.34 49.73 17.27
N LYS A 172 20.25 48.99 17.47
CA LYS A 172 19.43 49.08 18.68
C LYS A 172 20.03 48.24 19.80
N LEU A 173 20.00 48.74 21.03
CA LEU A 173 20.51 47.99 22.19
C LEU A 173 19.54 46.87 22.60
N CYS A 174 20.03 45.65 22.79
CA CYS A 174 19.23 44.52 23.27
C CYS A 174 18.66 44.81 24.67
N LYS A 175 17.34 44.68 24.87
CA LYS A 175 16.69 44.94 26.16
C LYS A 175 16.20 43.70 26.89
N LYS A 176 15.93 42.61 26.18
CA LYS A 176 15.46 41.33 26.74
C LYS A 176 15.84 40.20 25.78
N VAL A 177 16.16 39.03 26.35
CA VAL A 177 16.34 37.78 25.62
C VAL A 177 15.22 36.83 26.06
N ILE A 178 14.53 36.22 25.11
CA ILE A 178 13.43 35.29 25.34
C ILE A 178 13.72 34.04 24.53
N GLY A 179 13.62 32.88 25.17
CA GLY A 179 13.66 31.57 24.51
C GLY A 179 12.24 31.03 24.33
N TYR A 180 11.96 30.48 23.16
CA TYR A 180 10.74 29.74 22.89
C TYR A 180 11.14 28.31 22.54
N ASP A 181 10.36 27.35 23.03
CA ASP A 181 10.51 25.94 22.71
C ASP A 181 9.18 25.39 22.21
N ALA A 182 9.25 24.50 21.22
CA ALA A 182 8.07 23.89 20.62
C ALA A 182 7.70 22.62 21.39
N ASN A 183 6.53 22.64 22.03
CA ASN A 183 6.00 21.45 22.69
C ASN A 183 5.81 20.30 21.69
N ALA A 184 6.58 19.23 21.87
CA ALA A 184 6.43 17.99 21.11
C ALA A 184 6.47 18.16 19.57
N LEU A 185 7.41 18.95 19.06
CA LEU A 185 7.54 19.31 17.63
C LEU A 185 7.37 18.13 16.66
N TYR A 186 8.06 17.01 16.88
CA TYR A 186 7.95 15.85 15.98
C TYR A 186 6.59 15.17 16.05
N LEU A 187 5.95 15.09 17.22
CA LEU A 187 4.61 14.50 17.34
C LEU A 187 3.57 15.38 16.65
N TRP A 188 3.71 16.70 16.74
CA TRP A 188 2.87 17.63 16.00
C TRP A 188 3.06 17.46 14.48
N ALA A 189 4.31 17.36 14.01
CA ALA A 189 4.60 17.12 12.59
C ALA A 189 4.05 15.78 12.10
N LEU A 190 4.11 14.73 12.93
CA LEU A 190 3.52 13.42 12.64
C LEU A 190 1.98 13.45 12.57
N GLY A 191 1.33 14.47 13.14
CA GLY A 191 -0.11 14.67 13.05
C GLY A 191 -0.58 15.35 11.75
N GLY A 192 0.36 15.82 10.91
CA GLY A 192 0.03 16.36 9.58
C GLY A 192 -0.09 15.26 8.51
N ASP A 193 -0.37 15.68 7.28
CA ASP A 193 -0.38 14.77 6.13
C ASP A 193 1.05 14.27 5.85
N ILE A 194 1.20 12.94 5.72
CA ILE A 194 2.48 12.28 5.44
C ILE A 194 2.25 11.22 4.35
N PRO A 195 3.14 11.12 3.35
CA PRO A 195 3.04 10.07 2.34
C PRO A 195 3.03 8.68 2.97
N CYS A 196 2.06 7.85 2.58
CA CYS A 196 1.87 6.50 3.09
C CYS A 196 1.48 5.55 1.94
N GLY A 197 1.63 4.24 2.16
CA GLY A 197 1.35 3.23 1.15
C GLY A 197 2.61 2.57 0.58
N ARG A 198 2.46 1.87 -0.54
CA ARG A 198 3.61 1.40 -1.34
C ARG A 198 4.28 2.58 -2.00
N LEU A 199 5.60 2.66 -1.90
CA LEU A 199 6.35 3.78 -2.45
C LEU A 199 6.51 3.61 -3.97
N THR A 200 6.23 4.67 -4.71
CA THR A 200 6.39 4.74 -6.17
C THR A 200 7.10 6.02 -6.57
N THR A 201 7.80 6.00 -7.70
CA THR A 201 8.44 7.18 -8.29
C THR A 201 7.68 7.61 -9.55
N ILE A 202 7.61 8.91 -9.76
CA ILE A 202 7.20 9.52 -11.03
C ILE A 202 8.40 10.30 -11.57
N GLU A 203 8.59 10.26 -12.88
CA GLU A 203 9.57 11.14 -13.54
C GLU A 203 9.09 12.60 -13.43
N ASP A 204 10.05 13.52 -13.39
CA ASP A 204 9.74 14.95 -13.35
C ASP A 204 9.14 15.42 -14.69
N TYR A 205 8.33 16.48 -14.62
CA TYR A 205 7.68 17.03 -15.80
C TYR A 205 7.47 18.54 -15.68
N PRO A 206 7.39 19.28 -16.81
CA PRO A 206 7.09 20.72 -16.79
C PRO A 206 5.75 21.00 -16.11
N GLY A 207 5.77 21.81 -15.05
CA GLY A 207 4.57 22.14 -14.27
C GLY A 207 4.38 21.35 -12.97
N ILE A 208 5.26 20.38 -12.66
CA ILE A 208 5.18 19.61 -11.40
C ILE A 208 5.15 20.50 -10.15
N ILE A 209 5.88 21.62 -10.16
CA ILE A 209 5.89 22.59 -9.06
C ILE A 209 4.52 23.26 -8.88
N ASP A 210 3.84 23.59 -9.97
CA ASP A 210 2.51 24.20 -9.91
C ASP A 210 1.48 23.18 -9.46
N ASP A 211 1.60 21.93 -9.89
CA ASP A 211 0.73 20.84 -9.43
C ASP A 211 0.91 20.54 -7.93
N ILE A 212 2.15 20.61 -7.40
CA ILE A 212 2.42 20.53 -5.95
C ILE A 212 1.78 21.70 -5.22
N LYS A 213 1.95 22.95 -5.71
CA LYS A 213 1.37 24.15 -5.07
C LYS A 213 -0.16 24.16 -5.07
N ASN A 214 -0.78 23.48 -6.03
CA ASN A 214 -2.23 23.37 -6.17
C ASN A 214 -2.78 22.05 -5.61
N ASP A 215 -2.01 21.34 -4.77
CA ASP A 215 -2.40 20.09 -4.10
C ASP A 215 -2.87 18.96 -5.04
N LYS A 216 -2.43 18.98 -6.31
CA LYS A 216 -2.72 17.90 -7.25
C LYS A 216 -1.77 16.71 -7.07
N ILE A 217 -0.57 16.97 -6.56
CA ILE A 217 0.44 15.96 -6.23
C ILE A 217 0.89 16.17 -4.78
N PHE A 218 0.99 15.07 -4.06
CA PHE A 218 1.48 15.02 -2.70
C PHE A 218 2.61 13.99 -2.60
N GLY A 219 3.77 14.38 -2.09
CA GLY A 219 4.94 13.50 -2.04
C GLY A 219 6.26 14.24 -1.77
N PHE A 220 7.36 13.56 -2.06
CA PHE A 220 8.71 14.13 -1.95
C PHE A 220 9.27 14.49 -3.33
N LEU A 221 9.89 15.66 -3.45
CA LEU A 221 10.59 16.10 -4.65
C LEU A 221 12.08 16.21 -4.38
N GLU A 222 12.88 15.44 -5.11
CA GLU A 222 14.33 15.56 -5.12
C GLU A 222 14.71 16.78 -5.97
N CYS A 223 15.40 17.76 -5.40
CA CYS A 223 15.75 19.00 -6.10
C CYS A 223 17.09 19.57 -5.64
N ASP A 224 17.77 20.25 -6.58
CA ASP A 224 18.90 21.11 -6.26
C ASP A 224 18.41 22.47 -5.78
N ILE A 225 18.85 22.87 -4.59
CA ILE A 225 18.50 24.17 -4.00
C ILE A 225 19.69 25.12 -4.13
N ARG A 226 19.43 26.35 -4.56
CA ARG A 226 20.46 27.40 -4.67
C ARG A 226 19.95 28.71 -4.07
N THR A 227 20.81 29.41 -3.33
CA THR A 227 20.51 30.76 -2.86
C THR A 227 20.40 31.72 -4.06
N PRO A 228 19.28 32.46 -4.19
CA PRO A 228 19.12 33.48 -5.24
C PRO A 228 20.25 34.50 -5.20
N GLU A 229 20.70 34.97 -6.37
CA GLU A 229 21.91 35.79 -6.49
C GLU A 229 21.85 37.07 -5.64
N HIS A 230 20.70 37.76 -5.67
CA HIS A 230 20.45 38.97 -4.87
C HIS A 230 20.45 38.74 -3.34
N LEU A 231 20.33 37.49 -2.87
CA LEU A 231 20.38 37.12 -1.45
C LEU A 231 21.73 36.57 -1.01
N ARG A 232 22.66 36.30 -1.95
CA ARG A 232 23.98 35.73 -1.63
C ARG A 232 24.75 36.56 -0.62
N HIS A 233 24.77 37.89 -0.80
CA HIS A 233 25.46 38.81 0.11
C HIS A 233 24.89 38.83 1.54
N TYR A 234 23.65 38.38 1.73
CA TYR A 234 23.03 38.32 3.04
C TYR A 234 23.40 37.03 3.79
N PHE A 235 23.42 35.89 3.09
CA PHE A 235 23.65 34.57 3.70
C PHE A 235 25.13 34.13 3.72
N TRP A 236 25.98 34.65 2.85
CA TRP A 236 27.41 34.30 2.77
C TRP A 236 28.34 35.31 3.45
N LYS A 237 27.88 35.95 4.53
CA LYS A 237 28.76 36.74 5.42
C LYS A 237 29.23 35.93 6.60
#